data_AF-A0A953W889-F1
#
_entry.id   AF-A0A953W889-F1
#
_cell.length_a   1.000
_cell.length_b   1.000
_cell.length_c   1.000
_cell.angle_alpha   90.00
_cell.angle_beta   90.00
_cell.angle_gamma   90.00
#
_symmetry.space_group_name_H-M   'P 1'
#
loop_
_entity.id
_entity.type
_entity.pdbx_description
1 polymer ?
#
loop_
_entity_poly.entity_id
_entity_poly.type
_entity_poly.pdbx_seq_one_letter_code
_entity_poly.pdbx_strand_id
1 'polypeptide(L)'
;MEDVLVPIAVFGSFAIIMVSAFYFGYRKRRLAYEAIKVAIEKTGTVDATLVEAIIRDRVGPYADLRKGIILIATAASFTLLGQMVDDTDAPRIMMGIASFPGLIGLAYVAFHFFAPRERIV
;
A
#
# COMPACT_ATOMS: atom_id res chain seq x y z
N MET A 1 25.94 0.64 24.41
CA MET A 1 25.80 0.40 22.95
C MET A 1 24.47 -0.24 22.61
N GLU A 2 23.93 -1.10 23.46
CA GLU A 2 22.60 -1.74 23.28
C GLU A 2 21.45 -0.71 23.21
N ASP A 3 21.52 0.37 23.99
CA ASP A 3 20.49 1.44 24.01
C ASP A 3 20.34 2.18 22.68
N VAL A 4 21.38 2.20 21.83
CA VAL A 4 21.36 2.84 20.51
C VAL A 4 20.99 1.83 19.42
N LEU A 5 21.29 0.55 19.64
CA LEU A 5 21.03 -0.52 18.67
C LEU A 5 19.53 -0.77 18.51
N VAL A 6 18.75 -0.70 19.59
CA VAL A 6 17.31 -0.97 19.58
C VAL A 6 16.54 0.05 18.72
N PRO A 7 16.68 1.39 18.89
CA PRO A 7 16.04 2.34 18.01
C PRO A 7 16.45 2.18 16.54
N ILE A 8 17.74 1.96 16.27
CA ILE A 8 18.24 1.76 14.91
C ILE A 8 17.61 0.53 14.26
N ALA A 9 17.48 -0.57 14.99
CA ALA A 9 16.84 -1.78 14.48
C ALA A 9 15.35 -1.55 14.15
N VAL A 10 14.62 -0.86 15.03
CA VAL A 10 13.20 -0.54 14.83
C VAL A 10 13.01 0.38 13.62
N PHE A 11 13.67 1.53 13.59
CA PHE A 11 13.54 2.47 12.46
C PHE A 11 14.12 1.91 11.16
N GLY A 12 15.20 1.13 11.24
CA GLY A 12 15.79 0.42 10.11
C GLY A 12 14.83 -0.59 9.50
N SER A 13 14.06 -1.32 10.31
CA SER A 13 13.05 -2.27 9.80
C SER A 13 11.97 -1.59 8.97
N PHE A 14 11.46 -0.43 9.41
CA PHE A 14 10.49 0.36 8.65
C PHE A 14 11.08 0.87 7.34
N ALA A 15 12.32 1.36 7.37
CA ALA A 15 13.03 1.80 6.16
C ALA A 15 13.20 0.65 5.16
N ILE A 16 13.58 -0.55 5.62
CA ILE A 16 13.74 -1.75 4.77
C ILE A 16 12.40 -2.16 4.16
N ILE A 17 11.32 -2.21 4.93
CA ILE A 17 9.99 -2.56 4.43
C ILE A 17 9.55 -1.56 3.36
N MET A 18 9.73 -0.27 3.61
CA MET A 18 9.38 0.80 2.67
C MET A 18 10.20 0.69 1.37
N VAL A 19 11.54 0.63 1.47
CA VAL A 19 12.43 0.51 0.31
C VAL A 19 12.12 -0.75 -0.48
N SER A 20 11.86 -1.87 0.18
CA SER A 20 11.50 -3.13 -0.48
C SER A 20 10.21 -2.98 -1.27
N ALA A 21 9.16 -2.41 -0.69
CA ALA A 21 7.89 -2.19 -1.38
C ALA A 21 8.05 -1.34 -2.66
N PHE A 22 8.80 -0.24 -2.57
CA PHE A 22 9.10 0.61 -3.74
C PHE A 22 9.97 -0.11 -4.77
N TYR A 23 11.02 -0.80 -4.33
CA TYR A 23 11.94 -1.51 -5.21
C TYR A 23 11.24 -2.64 -5.98
N PHE A 24 10.43 -3.46 -5.31
CA PHE A 24 9.69 -4.53 -5.97
C PHE A 24 8.60 -3.99 -6.91
N GLY A 25 7.94 -2.88 -6.55
CA GLY A 25 7.00 -2.18 -7.44
C GLY A 25 7.69 -1.68 -8.72
N TYR A 26 8.84 -1.02 -8.58
CA TYR A 26 9.65 -0.56 -9.71
C TYR A 26 10.12 -1.74 -10.58
N ARG A 27 10.63 -2.80 -9.97
CA ARG A 27 11.13 -3.99 -10.67
C ARG A 27 10.03 -4.68 -11.49
N LYS A 28 8.82 -4.82 -10.95
CA LYS A 28 7.66 -5.38 -11.67
C LYS A 28 7.33 -4.57 -12.93
N ARG A 29 7.25 -3.25 -12.80
CA ARG A 29 6.98 -2.35 -13.93
C ARG A 29 8.07 -2.45 -15.00
N ARG A 30 9.34 -2.41 -14.58
CA ARG A 30 10.48 -2.53 -15.51
C ARG A 30 10.47 -3.83 -16.29
N LEU A 31 10.20 -4.97 -15.62
CA LEU A 31 10.10 -6.27 -16.27
C LEU A 31 8.97 -6.33 -17.31
N ALA A 32 7.82 -5.72 -17.02
CA ALA A 32 6.71 -5.64 -17.97
C ALA A 32 7.08 -4.85 -19.23
N TYR A 33 7.72 -3.68 -19.07
CA TYR A 33 8.19 -2.87 -20.20
C TYR A 33 9.26 -3.59 -21.04
N GLU A 34 10.17 -4.30 -20.39
CA GLU A 34 11.21 -5.08 -21.08
C GLU A 34 10.61 -6.23 -21.89
N ALA A 35 9.62 -6.94 -21.33
CA ALA A 35 8.89 -7.98 -22.06
C ALA A 35 8.15 -7.43 -23.29
N ILE A 36 7.49 -6.26 -23.16
CA ILE A 36 6.83 -5.57 -24.28
C ILE A 36 7.86 -5.21 -25.35
N LYS A 37 9.00 -4.62 -24.96
CA LYS A 37 10.06 -4.23 -25.88
C LYS A 37 10.59 -5.44 -26.68
N VAL A 38 10.88 -6.54 -26.00
CA VAL A 38 11.36 -7.78 -26.64
C VAL A 38 10.32 -8.38 -27.57
N ALA A 39 9.03 -8.31 -27.21
CA ALA A 39 7.96 -8.76 -28.09
C ALA A 39 7.92 -7.94 -29.40
N ILE A 40 7.98 -6.59 -29.30
CA ILE A 40 8.02 -5.69 -30.46
C ILE A 40 9.23 -6.01 -31.36
N GLU A 41 10.42 -6.18 -30.78
CA GLU A 41 11.65 -6.47 -31.51
C GLU A 41 11.59 -7.80 -32.27
N LYS A 42 10.88 -8.82 -31.76
CA LYS A 42 10.82 -10.17 -32.35
C LYS A 42 9.70 -10.40 -33.36
N THR A 43 8.50 -9.85 -33.13
CA THR A 43 7.33 -10.11 -33.98
C THR A 43 7.00 -8.96 -34.92
N GLY A 44 7.69 -7.81 -34.81
CA GLY A 44 7.49 -6.61 -35.66
C GLY A 44 6.13 -5.91 -35.46
N THR A 45 5.17 -6.59 -34.86
CA THR A 45 3.86 -6.08 -34.45
C THR A 45 3.52 -6.71 -33.10
N VAL A 46 2.95 -5.90 -32.20
CA VAL A 46 2.34 -6.38 -30.96
C VAL A 46 0.90 -5.90 -30.97
N ASP A 47 -0.02 -6.81 -30.70
CA ASP A 47 -1.43 -6.48 -30.52
C ASP A 47 -1.57 -5.41 -29.44
N ALA A 48 -2.08 -4.24 -29.83
CA ALA A 48 -2.25 -3.09 -28.94
C ALA A 48 -3.14 -3.44 -27.74
N THR A 49 -4.08 -4.38 -27.92
CA THR A 49 -4.96 -4.84 -26.82
C THR A 49 -4.19 -5.64 -25.77
N LEU A 50 -3.15 -6.38 -26.18
CA LEU A 50 -2.29 -7.14 -25.26
C LEU A 50 -1.34 -6.22 -24.49
N VAL A 51 -0.78 -5.20 -25.17
CA VAL A 51 0.03 -4.16 -24.51
C VAL A 51 -0.80 -3.40 -23.49
N GLU A 52 -2.01 -3.00 -23.86
CA GLU A 52 -2.93 -2.35 -22.93
C GLU A 52 -3.28 -3.28 -21.76
N ALA A 53 -3.53 -4.56 -21.99
CA ALA A 53 -3.80 -5.52 -20.91
C ALA A 53 -2.63 -5.73 -19.94
N ILE A 54 -1.37 -5.61 -20.41
CA ILE A 54 -0.15 -5.72 -19.59
C ILE A 54 0.10 -4.43 -18.80
N ILE A 55 -0.14 -3.27 -19.41
CA ILE A 55 0.09 -1.96 -18.79
C ILE A 55 -1.06 -1.58 -17.85
N ARG A 56 -2.29 -1.98 -18.17
CA ARG A 56 -3.49 -1.68 -17.39
C ARG A 56 -3.49 -2.53 -16.14
N ASP A 57 -2.91 -1.95 -15.10
CA ASP A 57 -3.03 -2.43 -13.73
C ASP A 57 -4.54 -2.51 -13.44
N ARG A 58 -5.12 -3.71 -13.44
CA ARG A 58 -6.55 -3.89 -13.17
C ARG A 58 -6.80 -3.60 -11.70
N VAL A 59 -6.92 -2.32 -11.38
CA VAL A 59 -7.42 -1.87 -10.08
C VAL A 59 -8.86 -2.36 -10.01
N GLY A 60 -9.07 -3.48 -9.31
CA GLY A 60 -10.39 -4.07 -9.17
C GLY A 60 -11.39 -3.07 -8.59
N PRO A 61 -12.70 -3.24 -8.82
CA PRO A 61 -13.74 -2.28 -8.40
C PRO A 61 -13.77 -2.02 -6.88
N TYR A 62 -13.17 -2.92 -6.10
CA TYR A 62 -13.08 -2.85 -4.63
C TYR A 62 -11.66 -2.64 -4.13
N ALA A 63 -10.71 -2.24 -4.98
CA ALA A 63 -9.32 -2.07 -4.57
C ALA A 63 -9.17 -0.99 -3.48
N ASP A 64 -9.85 0.14 -3.63
CA ASP A 64 -9.83 1.22 -2.64
C ASP A 64 -10.59 0.83 -1.37
N LEU A 65 -11.74 0.17 -1.50
CA LEU A 65 -12.49 -0.34 -0.35
C LEU A 65 -11.66 -1.32 0.48
N ARG A 66 -10.95 -2.24 -0.18
CA ARG A 66 -10.07 -3.21 0.50
C ARG A 66 -8.96 -2.51 1.27
N LYS A 67 -8.27 -1.53 0.65
CA LYS A 67 -7.22 -0.75 1.31
C LYS A 67 -7.78 0.02 2.51
N GLY A 68 -8.95 0.65 2.33
CA GLY A 68 -9.63 1.39 3.38
C GLY A 68 -9.96 0.54 4.60
N ILE A 69 -10.58 -0.62 4.39
CA ILE A 69 -10.94 -1.55 5.47
C ILE A 69 -9.69 -2.05 6.21
N ILE A 70 -8.62 -2.41 5.51
CA ILE A 70 -7.36 -2.87 6.13
C ILE A 70 -6.76 -1.78 7.03
N LEU A 71 -6.80 -0.52 6.58
CA LEU A 71 -6.27 0.60 7.35
C LEU A 71 -7.12 0.92 8.58
N ILE A 72 -8.45 0.85 8.47
CA ILE A 72 -9.36 1.00 9.62
C ILE A 72 -9.13 -0.14 10.62
N ALA A 73 -8.97 -1.38 10.16
CA ALA A 73 -8.67 -2.52 11.02
C ALA A 73 -7.32 -2.36 11.74
N THR A 74 -6.31 -1.83 11.04
CA THR A 74 -5.01 -1.49 11.64
C THR A 74 -5.15 -0.44 12.74
N ALA A 75 -5.94 0.62 12.51
CA ALA A 75 -6.21 1.65 13.52
C ALA A 75 -6.95 1.09 14.75
N ALA A 76 -7.96 0.24 14.53
CA ALA A 76 -8.67 -0.45 15.61
C ALA A 76 -7.72 -1.34 16.42
N SER A 77 -6.78 -2.03 15.75
CA SER A 77 -5.79 -2.88 16.40
C SER A 77 -4.85 -2.09 17.32
N PHE A 78 -4.33 -0.94 16.87
CA PHE A 78 -3.53 -0.05 17.73
C PHE A 78 -4.34 0.49 18.91
N THR A 79 -5.61 0.86 18.68
CA THR A 79 -6.49 1.33 19.75
C THR A 79 -6.69 0.27 20.82
N LEU A 80 -6.96 -0.99 20.44
CA LEU A 80 -7.10 -2.11 21.36
C LEU A 80 -5.79 -2.44 22.07
N LEU A 81 -4.66 -2.41 21.35
CA LEU A 81 -3.34 -2.63 21.93
C LEU A 81 -3.06 -1.63 23.06
N GLY A 82 -3.38 -0.35 22.85
CA GLY A 82 -3.22 0.69 23.88
C GLY A 82 -4.00 0.42 25.17
N GLN A 83 -5.14 -0.27 25.10
CA GLN A 83 -5.93 -0.66 26.28
C GLN A 83 -5.35 -1.88 27.02
N MET A 84 -4.52 -2.68 26.34
CA MET A 84 -3.93 -3.89 26.91
C MET A 84 -2.55 -3.66 27.54
N VAL A 85 -1.94 -2.49 27.29
CA VAL A 85 -0.67 -2.12 27.91
C VAL A 85 -0.94 -1.57 29.31
N ASP A 86 -0.21 -2.08 30.30
CA ASP A 86 -0.28 -1.65 31.70
C ASP A 86 0.49 -0.33 31.91
N ASP A 87 0.04 0.72 31.21
CA ASP A 87 0.57 2.08 31.26
C ASP A 87 -0.59 3.06 31.03
N THR A 88 -0.73 4.05 31.90
CA THR A 88 -1.81 5.04 31.85
C THR A 88 -1.77 5.94 30.62
N ASP A 89 -0.60 6.17 30.03
CA ASP A 89 -0.43 6.99 28.83
C ASP A 89 -0.56 6.19 27.53
N ALA A 90 -0.41 4.86 27.59
CA ALA A 90 -0.46 4.00 26.41
C ALA A 90 -1.74 4.14 25.58
N PRO A 91 -2.97 4.21 26.15
CA PRO A 91 -4.18 4.47 25.38
C PRO A 91 -4.12 5.75 24.56
N ARG A 92 -3.61 6.84 25.14
CA ARG A 92 -3.51 8.16 24.49
C ARG A 92 -2.50 8.13 23.36
N ILE A 93 -1.31 7.57 23.61
CA ILE A 93 -0.23 7.47 22.62
C ILE A 93 -0.68 6.59 21.45
N MET A 94 -1.25 5.42 21.74
CA MET A 94 -1.69 4.48 20.71
C MET A 94 -2.86 5.02 19.90
N MET A 95 -3.77 5.80 20.50
CA MET A 95 -4.83 6.50 19.76
C MET A 95 -4.24 7.55 18.80
N GLY A 96 -3.18 8.25 19.20
CA GLY A 96 -2.43 9.15 18.31
C GLY A 96 -1.84 8.41 17.10
N ILE A 97 -1.21 7.26 17.32
CA ILE A 97 -0.65 6.41 16.24
C ILE A 97 -1.77 5.84 15.36
N ALA A 98 -2.88 5.38 15.95
CA ALA A 98 -4.03 4.82 15.25
C ALA A 98 -4.74 5.85 14.34
N SER A 99 -4.67 7.14 14.66
CA SER A 99 -5.31 8.20 13.88
C SER A 99 -4.82 8.25 12.43
N PHE A 100 -3.53 7.96 12.19
CA PHE A 100 -2.95 7.96 10.85
C PHE A 100 -3.60 6.92 9.92
N PRO A 101 -3.51 5.60 10.19
CA PRO A 101 -4.18 4.61 9.37
C PRO A 101 -5.71 4.77 9.43
N GLY A 102 -6.28 5.21 10.55
CA GLY A 102 -7.72 5.38 10.70
C GLY A 102 -8.30 6.41 9.73
N LEU A 103 -7.72 7.60 9.68
CA LEU A 103 -8.17 8.66 8.78
C LEU A 103 -7.90 8.34 7.30
N ILE A 104 -6.74 7.76 6.98
CA ILE A 104 -6.43 7.31 5.61
C ILE A 104 -7.42 6.22 5.17
N GLY A 105 -7.73 5.28 6.07
CA GLY A 105 -8.68 4.22 5.81
C GLY A 105 -10.09 4.75 5.55
N LEU A 106 -10.56 5.70 6.37
CA LEU A 106 -11.83 6.39 6.16
C LEU A 106 -11.85 7.14 4.82
N ALA A 107 -10.76 7.79 4.42
CA ALA A 107 -10.67 8.45 3.12
C ALA A 107 -10.81 7.46 1.96
N TYR A 108 -10.15 6.29 2.00
CA TYR A 108 -10.30 5.25 0.98
C TYR A 108 -11.73 4.69 0.90
N VAL A 109 -12.38 4.49 2.05
CA VAL A 109 -13.79 4.08 2.08
C VAL A 109 -14.68 5.18 1.50
N ALA A 110 -14.45 6.45 1.86
CA ALA A 110 -15.20 7.57 1.31
C ALA A 110 -15.02 7.67 -0.21
N PHE A 111 -13.80 7.55 -0.73
CA PHE A 111 -13.56 7.52 -2.17
C PHE A 111 -14.32 6.38 -2.86
N HIS A 112 -14.45 5.21 -2.24
CA HIS A 112 -15.21 4.13 -2.84
C HIS A 112 -16.70 4.47 -3.07
N PHE A 113 -17.31 5.24 -2.16
CA PHE A 113 -18.72 5.61 -2.25
C PHE A 113 -18.96 6.91 -3.03
N PHE A 114 -18.06 7.88 -2.92
CA PHE A 114 -18.25 9.22 -3.47
C PHE A 114 -17.44 9.53 -4.73
N ALA A 115 -16.36 8.80 -5.02
CA ALA A 115 -15.61 9.04 -6.24
C ALA A 115 -16.41 8.55 -7.46
N PRO A 116 -16.64 9.42 -8.46
CA PRO A 116 -17.21 9.00 -9.73
C PRO A 116 -16.33 7.89 -10.31
N ARG A 117 -16.92 6.71 -10.54
CA ARG A 117 -16.21 5.67 -11.29
C ARG A 117 -16.10 6.18 -12.71
N GLU A 118 -14.91 6.60 -13.14
CA GLU A 118 -14.65 6.79 -14.55
C GLU A 118 -15.09 5.50 -15.25
N ARG A 119 -16.08 5.61 -16.14
CA ARG A 119 -16.48 4.49 -16.97
C ARG A 119 -15.26 4.18 -17.81
N ILE A 120 -14.64 3.05 -17.50
CA ILE A 120 -13.64 2.44 -18.36
C ILE A 120 -14.40 1.95 -19.59
N VAL A 121 -14.55 2.86 -20.56
CA VAL A 121 -14.98 2.56 -21.93
C VAL A 121 -13.84 1.84 -22.63
#